data_AF-A0A9N9XM35-F1
#
_entry.id   AF-A0A9N9XM35-F1
#
_cell.length_a   1.000
_cell.length_b   1.000
_cell.length_c   1.000
_cell.angle_alpha   90.00
_cell.angle_beta   90.00
_cell.angle_gamma   90.00
#
_symmetry.space_group_name_H-M   'P 1'
#
loop_
_entity.id
_entity.type
_entity.pdbx_description
1 polymer ?
#
loop_
_entity_poly.entity_id
_entity_poly.type
_entity_poly.pdbx_seq_one_letter_code
_entity_poly.pdbx_strand_id
1 'polypeptide(L)'
;MKQVLFSLVIISICYLQLVELLTDEQQKRINEKRDECVKETGVDATVLAEARKGNFANDAKLKQHILCVGEKHNFIKDGVVQKDVVMTQVTAILGDADLTQQLYDKCIQDKGSLLETVFAIAQCYISNTHVAVI
;
A
#
# COMPACT_ATOMS: atom_id res chain seq x y z
N MET A 1 -13.07 -17.92 44.47
CA MET A 1 -13.82 -17.33 43.33
C MET A 1 -13.31 -15.95 42.89
N LYS A 2 -12.95 -15.02 43.80
CA LYS A 2 -12.35 -13.72 43.43
C LYS A 2 -10.98 -13.79 42.71
N GLN A 3 -10.10 -14.72 43.11
CA GLN A 3 -8.75 -14.88 42.53
C GLN A 3 -8.77 -15.47 41.10
N VAL A 4 -9.76 -16.29 40.77
CA VAL A 4 -9.93 -16.90 39.43
C VAL A 4 -10.55 -15.89 38.46
N LEU A 5 -11.46 -15.04 38.95
CA LEU A 5 -11.97 -13.90 38.17
C LEU A 5 -10.86 -12.91 37.77
N PHE A 6 -9.90 -12.65 38.67
CA PHE A 6 -8.80 -11.72 38.39
C PHE A 6 -7.84 -12.26 37.32
N SER A 7 -7.57 -13.58 37.31
CA SER A 7 -6.69 -14.21 36.32
C SER A 7 -7.32 -14.30 34.92
N LEU A 8 -8.64 -14.45 34.82
CA LEU A 8 -9.35 -14.49 33.53
C LEU A 8 -9.47 -13.11 32.86
N VAL A 9 -9.55 -12.04 33.64
CA VAL A 9 -9.64 -10.66 33.11
C VAL A 9 -8.30 -10.19 32.55
N ILE A 10 -7.17 -10.65 33.10
CA ILE A 10 -5.82 -10.24 32.63
C ILE A 10 -5.47 -10.89 31.27
N ILE A 11 -5.95 -12.11 31.00
CA ILE A 11 -5.70 -12.81 29.73
C ILE A 11 -6.53 -12.20 28.57
N SER A 12 -7.67 -11.58 28.86
CA SER A 12 -8.55 -11.00 27.84
C SER A 12 -8.13 -9.61 27.35
N ILE A 13 -7.21 -8.92 28.04
CA ILE A 13 -6.81 -7.53 27.70
C ILE A 13 -5.52 -7.48 26.84
N CYS A 14 -4.84 -8.61 26.64
CA CYS A 14 -3.64 -8.69 25.80
C CYS A 14 -3.91 -8.87 24.29
N TYR A 15 -5.14 -8.58 23.83
CA TYR A 15 -5.51 -8.50 22.41
C TYR A 15 -5.67 -7.06 21.92
N LEU A 16 -5.06 -6.08 22.61
CA LEU A 16 -4.85 -4.76 22.03
C LEU A 16 -3.78 -4.87 20.95
N GLN A 17 -4.28 -5.22 19.77
CA GLN A 17 -3.72 -5.03 18.44
C GLN A 17 -2.36 -4.35 18.48
N LEU A 18 -1.31 -5.17 18.39
CA LEU A 18 0.02 -4.73 17.98
C LEU A 18 -0.09 -4.32 16.50
N VAL A 19 -0.77 -3.21 16.23
CA VAL A 19 -0.53 -2.47 14.99
C VAL A 19 0.87 -1.97 15.18
N GLU A 20 1.84 -2.65 14.54
CA GLU A 20 3.15 -2.07 14.31
C GLU A 20 2.90 -0.76 13.54
N LEU A 21 2.78 0.33 14.29
CA LEU A 21 2.79 1.67 13.75
C LEU A 21 4.10 1.74 12.96
N LEU A 22 4.00 1.87 11.63
CA LEU A 22 5.12 2.32 10.81
C LEU A 22 5.84 3.41 11.59
N THR A 23 7.15 3.28 11.78
CA THR A 23 7.89 4.31 12.53
C THR A 23 7.65 5.64 11.83
N ASP A 24 7.55 6.74 12.58
CA ASP A 24 7.31 8.07 11.99
C ASP A 24 8.28 8.38 10.84
N GLU A 25 9.50 7.83 10.93
CA GLU A 25 10.53 7.89 9.91
C GLU A 25 10.18 7.10 8.63
N GLN A 26 9.65 5.88 8.76
CA GLN A 26 9.17 5.09 7.62
C GLN A 26 8.02 5.80 6.90
N GLN A 27 7.06 6.33 7.67
CA GLN A 27 5.93 7.06 7.12
C GLN A 27 6.38 8.34 6.39
N LYS A 28 7.35 9.06 6.96
CA LYS A 28 7.91 10.27 6.35
C LYS A 28 8.56 9.99 5.01
N ARG A 29 9.39 8.94 4.90
CA ARG A 29 10.06 8.57 3.63
C ARG A 29 9.07 8.14 2.54
N ILE A 30 7.99 7.46 2.91
CA ILE A 30 6.91 7.10 1.97
C ILE A 30 6.22 8.37 1.46
N ASN A 31 5.92 9.31 2.35
CA ASN A 31 5.26 10.55 1.99
C ASN A 31 6.14 11.47 1.12
N GLU A 32 7.45 11.57 1.42
CA GLU A 32 8.39 12.37 0.63
C GLU A 32 8.41 11.97 -0.85
N LYS A 33 8.49 10.66 -1.14
CA LYS A 33 8.45 10.14 -2.52
C LYS A 33 7.12 10.42 -3.22
N ARG A 34 6.00 10.35 -2.50
CA ARG A 34 4.67 10.70 -3.03
C ARG A 34 4.60 12.19 -3.37
N ASP A 35 5.09 13.05 -2.51
CA ASP A 35 5.09 14.51 -2.73
C ASP A 35 5.97 14.92 -3.91
N GLU A 36 7.10 14.23 -4.13
CA GLU A 36 7.89 14.37 -5.36
C GLU A 36 7.06 14.01 -6.60
N CYS A 37 6.37 12.88 -6.58
CA CYS A 37 5.54 12.46 -7.72
C CYS A 37 4.36 13.41 -7.99
N VAL A 38 3.80 14.05 -6.96
CA VAL A 38 2.80 15.12 -7.16
C VAL A 38 3.40 16.29 -7.93
N LYS A 39 4.63 16.70 -7.59
CA LYS A 39 5.33 17.79 -8.29
C LYS A 39 5.70 17.42 -9.73
N GLU A 40 6.12 16.18 -9.96
CA GLU A 40 6.53 15.69 -11.28
C GLU A 40 5.33 15.55 -12.24
N THR A 41 4.20 15.06 -11.75
CA THR A 41 3.02 14.74 -12.59
C THR A 41 1.96 15.83 -12.62
N GLY A 42 1.92 16.68 -11.60
CA GLY A 42 0.90 17.71 -11.43
C GLY A 42 -0.51 17.12 -11.31
N VAL A 43 -0.64 15.91 -10.75
CA VAL A 43 -1.92 15.28 -10.45
C VAL A 43 -2.69 16.11 -9.42
N ASP A 44 -4.00 16.20 -9.58
CA ASP A 44 -4.85 16.97 -8.69
C ASP A 44 -5.02 16.26 -7.33
N ALA A 45 -4.98 17.04 -6.24
CA ALA A 45 -5.08 16.51 -4.89
C ALA A 45 -6.44 15.85 -4.60
N THR A 46 -7.53 16.32 -5.23
CA THR A 46 -8.85 15.71 -5.10
C THR A 46 -8.93 14.37 -5.82
N VAL A 47 -8.27 14.24 -6.98
CA VAL A 47 -8.15 12.98 -7.72
C VAL A 47 -7.40 11.93 -6.89
N LEU A 48 -6.30 12.34 -6.22
CA LEU A 48 -5.58 11.46 -5.29
C LEU A 48 -6.43 11.08 -4.07
N ALA A 49 -7.15 12.04 -3.49
CA ALA A 49 -8.00 11.79 -2.32
C ALA A 49 -9.12 10.80 -2.64
N GLU A 50 -9.73 10.88 -3.82
CA GLU A 50 -10.74 9.92 -4.27
C GLU A 50 -10.14 8.56 -4.59
N ALA A 51 -8.98 8.52 -5.26
CA ALA A 51 -8.30 7.27 -5.55
C ALA A 51 -7.94 6.48 -4.27
N ARG A 52 -7.53 7.16 -3.19
CA ARG A 52 -7.28 6.54 -1.87
C ARG A 52 -8.51 5.90 -1.24
N LYS A 53 -9.71 6.35 -1.62
CA LYS A 53 -10.99 5.78 -1.18
C LYS A 53 -11.46 4.63 -2.08
N GLY A 54 -10.68 4.27 -3.10
CA GLY A 54 -11.07 3.29 -4.12
C GLY A 54 -11.79 3.91 -5.34
N ASN A 55 -11.97 5.22 -5.38
CA ASN A 55 -12.64 5.92 -6.48
C ASN A 55 -11.60 6.44 -7.48
N PHE A 56 -11.21 5.60 -8.43
CA PHE A 56 -10.18 5.94 -9.41
C PHE A 56 -10.78 6.61 -10.65
N ALA A 57 -10.38 7.85 -10.90
CA ALA A 57 -10.65 8.50 -12.17
C ALA A 57 -9.81 7.86 -13.31
N ASN A 58 -10.35 7.84 -14.52
CA ASN A 58 -9.53 7.54 -15.71
C ASN A 58 -8.73 8.80 -16.11
N ASP A 59 -7.78 9.17 -15.26
CA ASP A 59 -6.96 10.36 -15.39
C ASP A 59 -5.50 9.99 -15.73
N ALA A 60 -4.95 10.62 -16.77
CA ALA A 60 -3.60 10.31 -17.23
C ALA A 60 -2.52 10.68 -16.21
N LYS A 61 -2.71 11.78 -15.45
CA LYS A 61 -1.76 12.21 -14.43
C LYS A 61 -1.81 11.31 -13.20
N LEU A 62 -2.99 10.81 -12.84
CA LEU A 62 -3.13 9.80 -11.79
C LEU A 62 -2.36 8.52 -12.14
N LYS A 63 -2.50 8.03 -13.37
CA LYS A 63 -1.73 6.87 -13.86
C LYS A 63 -0.23 7.12 -13.80
N GLN A 64 0.22 8.30 -14.25
CA GLN A 64 1.63 8.69 -14.18
C GLN A 64 2.13 8.83 -12.73
N HIS A 65 1.30 9.36 -11.82
CA HIS A 65 1.64 9.49 -10.40
C HIS A 65 1.88 8.11 -9.79
N ILE A 66 1.00 7.16 -10.06
CA ILE A 66 1.12 5.77 -9.58
C ILE A 66 2.39 5.11 -10.11
N LEU A 67 2.70 5.30 -11.40
CA LEU A 67 3.94 4.82 -11.99
C LEU A 67 5.18 5.43 -11.30
N CYS A 68 5.20 6.76 -11.14
CA CYS A 68 6.29 7.46 -10.45
C CYS A 68 6.50 6.93 -9.02
N VAL A 69 5.43 6.74 -8.25
CA VAL A 69 5.54 6.19 -6.89
C VAL A 69 6.12 4.77 -6.93
N GLY A 70 5.65 3.94 -7.86
CA GLY A 70 6.18 2.58 -8.04
C GLY A 70 7.68 2.57 -8.37
N GLU A 71 8.15 3.47 -9.23
CA GLU A 71 9.57 3.62 -9.57
C GLU A 71 10.40 4.13 -8.38
N LYS A 72 9.94 5.18 -7.68
CA LYS A 72 10.64 5.74 -6.51
C LYS A 72 10.74 4.74 -5.37
N HIS A 73 9.79 3.81 -5.25
CA HIS A 73 9.82 2.72 -4.27
C HIS A 73 10.57 1.47 -4.76
N ASN A 74 11.11 1.47 -5.99
CA ASN A 74 11.74 0.32 -6.65
C ASN A 74 10.79 -0.88 -6.83
N PHE A 75 9.47 -0.66 -6.77
CA PHE A 75 8.49 -1.67 -7.19
C PHE A 75 8.55 -1.90 -8.69
N ILE A 76 9.06 -0.94 -9.43
CA ILE A 76 9.21 -0.99 -10.88
C ILE A 76 10.66 -0.67 -11.19
N LYS A 77 11.30 -1.54 -11.97
CA LYS A 77 12.66 -1.35 -12.47
C LYS A 77 12.75 -1.94 -13.87
N ASP A 78 13.37 -1.21 -14.78
CA ASP A 78 13.54 -1.60 -16.19
C ASP A 78 12.20 -2.03 -16.85
N GLY A 79 11.11 -1.37 -16.44
CA GLY A 79 9.76 -1.65 -16.92
C GLY A 79 9.11 -2.94 -16.39
N VAL A 80 9.66 -3.53 -15.32
CA VAL A 80 9.17 -4.78 -14.74
C VAL A 80 8.85 -4.59 -13.25
N VAL A 81 7.74 -5.18 -12.82
CA VAL A 81 7.34 -5.21 -11.40
C VAL A 81 8.29 -6.13 -10.63
N GLN A 82 8.91 -5.59 -9.58
CA GLN A 82 9.90 -6.28 -8.76
C GLN A 82 9.19 -7.02 -7.61
N LYS A 83 8.80 -8.28 -7.84
CA LYS A 83 8.05 -9.10 -6.87
C LYS A 83 8.67 -9.04 -5.47
N ASP A 84 9.96 -9.32 -5.35
CA ASP A 84 10.63 -9.41 -4.04
C ASP A 84 10.57 -8.09 -3.26
N VAL A 85 10.68 -6.96 -3.96
CA VAL A 85 10.60 -5.62 -3.36
C VAL A 85 9.17 -5.33 -2.91
N VAL A 86 8.18 -5.67 -3.74
CA VAL A 86 6.75 -5.55 -3.39
C VAL A 86 6.43 -6.39 -2.17
N MET A 87 6.81 -7.67 -2.18
CA MET A 87 6.60 -8.59 -1.05
C MET A 87 7.22 -8.02 0.23
N THR A 88 8.49 -7.62 0.18
CA THR A 88 9.20 -7.09 1.36
C THR A 88 8.53 -5.84 1.93
N GLN A 89 8.26 -4.82 1.11
CA GLN A 89 7.72 -3.56 1.61
C GLN A 89 6.23 -3.66 1.99
N VAL A 90 5.43 -4.40 1.23
CA VAL A 90 4.00 -4.56 1.56
C VAL A 90 3.82 -5.43 2.79
N THR A 91 4.60 -6.50 2.96
CA THR A 91 4.58 -7.29 4.21
C THR A 91 4.99 -6.44 5.41
N ALA A 92 5.98 -5.56 5.27
CA ALA A 92 6.34 -4.63 6.35
C ALA A 92 5.22 -3.64 6.72
N ILE A 93 4.29 -3.37 5.80
CA ILE A 93 3.11 -2.51 6.05
C ILE A 93 1.94 -3.32 6.63
N LEU A 94 1.70 -4.52 6.10
CA LEU A 94 0.56 -5.36 6.48
C LEU A 94 0.81 -6.19 7.74
N GLY A 95 2.07 -6.45 8.08
CA GLY A 95 2.46 -7.36 9.16
C GLY A 95 2.16 -8.84 8.89
N ASP A 96 1.75 -9.18 7.66
CA ASP A 96 1.30 -10.52 7.28
C ASP A 96 1.81 -10.90 5.88
N ALA A 97 2.75 -11.86 5.84
CA ALA A 97 3.36 -12.34 4.61
C ALA A 97 2.40 -13.18 3.75
N ASP A 98 1.53 -13.98 4.38
CA ASP A 98 0.57 -14.83 3.68
C ASP A 98 -0.51 -13.97 3.02
N LEU A 99 -1.03 -12.96 3.73
CA LEU A 99 -1.93 -11.97 3.17
C LEU A 99 -1.25 -11.20 2.01
N THR A 100 0.01 -10.83 2.17
CA THR A 100 0.77 -10.14 1.11
C THR A 100 0.88 -11.02 -0.14
N GLN A 101 1.17 -12.32 0.03
CA GLN A 101 1.29 -13.26 -1.08
C GLN A 101 -0.06 -13.47 -1.79
N GLN A 102 -1.13 -13.66 -1.02
CA GLN A 102 -2.50 -13.76 -1.55
C GLN A 102 -2.90 -12.52 -2.34
N LEU A 103 -2.56 -11.33 -1.82
CA LEU A 103 -2.85 -10.06 -2.50
C LEU A 103 -2.03 -9.90 -3.78
N TYR A 104 -0.74 -10.24 -3.74
CA TYR A 104 0.13 -10.21 -4.91
C TYR A 104 -0.43 -11.10 -6.02
N ASP A 105 -0.73 -12.37 -5.71
CA ASP A 105 -1.25 -13.32 -6.70
C ASP A 105 -2.62 -12.91 -7.23
N LYS A 106 -3.45 -12.27 -6.39
CA LYS A 106 -4.75 -11.74 -6.80
C LYS A 106 -4.63 -10.53 -7.73
N CYS A 107 -3.66 -9.66 -7.49
CA CYS A 107 -3.62 -8.33 -8.09
C CYS A 107 -2.60 -8.17 -9.23
N ILE A 108 -1.60 -9.05 -9.32
CA ILE A 108 -0.63 -9.03 -10.42
C ILE A 108 -1.35 -9.31 -11.74
N GLN A 109 -1.33 -8.33 -12.63
CA GLN A 109 -2.05 -8.40 -13.90
C GLN A 109 -1.26 -7.70 -15.00
N ASP A 110 -1.04 -8.40 -16.11
CA ASP A 110 -0.48 -7.79 -17.30
C ASP A 110 -1.62 -7.16 -18.13
N LYS A 111 -1.52 -5.86 -18.40
CA LYS A 111 -2.46 -5.10 -19.24
C LYS A 111 -1.86 -4.74 -20.60
N GLY A 112 -0.72 -5.29 -20.98
CA GLY A 112 -0.02 -5.05 -22.25
C GLY A 112 0.77 -3.74 -22.29
N SER A 113 0.53 -2.81 -21.37
CA SER A 113 1.39 -1.66 -21.13
C SER A 113 1.76 -1.55 -19.65
N LEU A 114 2.97 -1.07 -19.38
CA LEU A 114 3.44 -0.88 -18.01
C LEU A 114 2.52 0.07 -17.23
N LEU A 115 2.11 1.18 -17.86
CA LEU A 115 1.28 2.19 -17.23
C LEU A 115 -0.09 1.63 -16.80
N GLU A 116 -0.78 0.90 -17.70
CA GLU A 116 -2.07 0.29 -17.37
C GLU A 116 -1.92 -0.88 -16.39
N THR A 117 -0.84 -1.65 -16.49
CA THR A 117 -0.52 -2.75 -15.56
C THR A 117 -0.37 -2.23 -14.14
N VAL A 118 0.49 -1.22 -13.96
CA VAL A 118 0.79 -0.61 -12.67
C VAL A 118 -0.42 0.08 -12.09
N PHE A 119 -1.18 0.80 -12.91
CA PHE A 119 -2.44 1.40 -12.50
C PHE A 119 -3.42 0.35 -11.98
N ALA A 120 -3.63 -0.73 -12.74
CA ALA A 120 -4.57 -1.77 -12.38
C ALA A 120 -4.14 -2.52 -11.11
N ILE A 121 -2.84 -2.79 -10.93
CA ILE A 121 -2.28 -3.37 -9.69
C ILE A 121 -2.62 -2.46 -8.51
N ALA A 122 -2.35 -1.15 -8.60
CA ALA A 122 -2.63 -0.20 -7.53
C ALA A 122 -4.12 -0.15 -7.16
N GLN A 123 -5.01 -0.14 -8.17
CA GLN A 123 -6.46 -0.22 -7.96
C GLN A 123 -6.83 -1.47 -7.15
N CYS A 124 -6.32 -2.64 -7.56
CA CYS A 124 -6.60 -3.88 -6.89
C CYS A 124 -6.11 -3.89 -5.44
N TYR A 125 -4.90 -3.40 -5.16
CA TYR A 125 -4.37 -3.32 -3.80
C TYR A 125 -5.22 -2.42 -2.90
N ILE A 126 -5.59 -1.22 -3.36
CA ILE A 126 -6.37 -0.24 -2.57
C ILE A 126 -7.83 -0.70 -2.37
N SER A 127 -8.41 -1.41 -3.34
CA SER A 127 -9.75 -1.98 -3.16
C SER A 127 -9.80 -3.17 -2.21
N ASN A 128 -8.66 -3.81 -1.92
CA ASN A 128 -8.60 -5.01 -1.07
C ASN A 128 -7.87 -4.76 0.26
N THR A 129 -7.19 -3.63 0.42
CA THR A 129 -6.42 -3.28 1.62
C THR A 129 -6.47 -1.78 1.89
N HIS A 130 -6.16 -1.38 3.13
CA HIS A 130 -5.97 0.01 3.50
C HIS A 130 -4.52 0.49 3.29
N VAL A 131 -3.75 -0.17 2.41
CA VAL A 131 -2.37 0.25 2.13
C VAL A 131 -2.40 1.58 1.39
N ALA A 132 -1.78 2.60 1.96
CA ALA A 132 -1.67 3.92 1.35
C ALA A 132 -0.56 3.93 0.27
N VAL A 133 -0.86 3.36 -0.90
CA VAL A 133 0.09 3.23 -2.02
C VAL A 133 0.21 4.51 -2.87
N ILE A 134 -0.69 5.49 -2.71
CA ILE A 134 -0.82 6.70 -3.56
C ILE A 134 -1.11 7.93 -2.74
#